data_AF-A0A9P8XT44-F1
#
_entry.id   AF-A0A9P8XT44-F1
#
_cell.length_a   1.000
_cell.length_b   1.000
_cell.length_c   1.000
_cell.angle_alpha   90.00
_cell.angle_beta   90.00
_cell.angle_gamma   90.00
#
_symmetry.space_group_name_H-M   'P 1'
#
loop_
_entity.id
_entity.type
_entity.pdbx_description
1 polymer ?
#
loop_
_entity_poly.entity_id
_entity_poly.type
_entity_poly.pdbx_seq_one_letter_code
_entity_poly.pdbx_strand_id
1 'polypeptide(L)'
;MRLLKTSDLQFEEHHGSETPAYAILSHRWREPELSYQDMRRILEHGNVPHEPRTSSYHKIMNFRAQAERSGHGYIWVDTCCIDKASSAEYQEAINSMGQWYAESAICYAYLDDVDLSKLPDAPPRKFQHELDKHLQCSEWFTRGWTLEEPNTSDMM
;
A
#
# COMPACT_ATOMS: atom_id res chain seq x y z
N MET A 1 -0.13 14.78 5.34
CA MET A 1 -0.34 13.35 5.01
C MET A 1 -0.76 12.58 6.25
N ARG A 2 -1.54 11.51 6.09
CA ARG A 2 -1.98 10.65 7.19
C ARG A 2 -1.19 9.35 7.18
N LEU A 3 -0.71 8.91 8.34
CA LEU A 3 0.04 7.68 8.54
C LEU A 3 -0.71 6.74 9.48
N LEU A 4 -0.44 5.44 9.34
CA LEU A 4 -0.86 4.43 10.31
C LEU A 4 0.31 4.13 11.23
N LYS A 5 0.10 4.21 12.54
CA LYS A 5 1.04 3.65 13.50
C LYS A 5 1.13 2.15 13.33
N THR A 6 2.34 1.64 13.35
CA THR A 6 2.53 0.19 13.35
C THR A 6 1.99 -0.45 14.61
N SER A 7 2.21 0.13 15.80
CA SER A 7 1.80 -0.48 17.08
C SER A 7 0.32 -0.89 17.16
N ASP A 8 -0.58 -0.02 16.72
CA ASP A 8 -2.02 -0.10 16.99
C ASP A 8 -2.91 0.29 15.80
N LEU A 9 -2.30 0.61 14.64
CA LEU A 9 -2.99 1.06 13.43
C LEU A 9 -3.83 2.33 13.61
N GLN A 10 -3.60 3.12 14.65
CA GLN A 10 -4.25 4.43 14.76
C GLN A 10 -3.69 5.37 13.68
N PHE A 11 -4.59 6.18 13.13
CA PHE A 11 -4.22 7.22 12.18
C PHE A 11 -3.61 8.43 12.89
N GLU A 12 -2.49 8.94 12.36
CA GLU A 12 -1.87 10.19 12.79
C GLU A 12 -1.62 11.09 11.57
N GLU A 13 -1.97 12.36 11.70
CA GLU A 13 -1.74 13.35 10.65
C GLU A 13 -0.41 14.07 10.89
N HIS A 14 0.37 14.20 9.83
CA HIS A 14 1.68 14.84 9.84
C HIS A 14 1.79 15.82 8.68
N HIS A 15 2.47 16.95 8.93
CA HIS A 15 2.62 18.03 7.96
C HIS A 15 4.09 18.44 7.84
N GLY A 16 4.55 18.59 6.60
CA GLY A 16 5.88 19.11 6.30
C GLY A 16 7.01 18.37 7.01
N SER A 17 7.92 19.12 7.62
CA SER A 17 9.14 18.64 8.29
C SER A 17 8.90 17.80 9.55
N GLU A 18 7.67 17.73 10.05
CA GLU A 18 7.32 16.92 11.23
C GLU A 18 6.94 15.48 10.87
N THR A 19 7.04 15.12 9.59
CA THR A 19 6.72 13.77 9.12
C THR A 19 7.79 12.79 9.61
N PRO A 20 7.44 11.76 10.41
CA PRO A 20 8.39 10.77 10.91
C PRO A 20 8.86 9.86 9.78
N ALA A 21 9.91 9.06 10.00
CA ALA A 21 10.27 8.01 9.06
C ALA A 21 9.14 6.97 8.96
N TYR A 22 8.70 6.66 7.73
CA TYR A 22 7.66 5.69 7.44
C TYR A 22 8.05 4.72 6.33
N ALA A 23 7.46 3.52 6.36
CA ALA A 23 7.45 2.62 5.22
C ALA A 23 6.24 2.89 4.33
N ILE A 24 6.39 2.78 3.01
CA ILE A 24 5.30 2.98 2.05
C ILE A 24 4.99 1.67 1.31
N LEU A 25 3.71 1.40 1.07
CA LEU A 25 3.27 0.26 0.25
C LEU A 25 2.99 0.74 -1.17
N SER A 26 3.74 0.22 -2.13
CA SER A 26 3.39 0.28 -3.53
C SER A 26 2.66 -1.01 -3.90
N HIS A 27 1.47 -0.89 -4.50
CA HIS A 27 0.70 -2.05 -4.91
C HIS A 27 -0.07 -1.76 -6.21
N ARG A 28 -0.64 -2.79 -6.80
CA ARG A 28 -1.66 -2.65 -7.84
C ARG A 28 -3.02 -2.58 -7.15
N TRP A 29 -3.87 -1.64 -7.56
CA TRP A 29 -5.24 -1.57 -7.07
C TRP A 29 -6.03 -2.76 -7.61
N ARG A 30 -6.47 -3.64 -6.72
CA ARG A 30 -7.42 -4.71 -7.05
C ARG A 30 -8.59 -4.66 -6.10
N GLU A 31 -9.78 -4.48 -6.65
CA GLU A 31 -10.98 -4.46 -5.85
C GLU A 31 -11.30 -5.88 -5.32
N PRO A 32 -11.72 -6.00 -4.05
CA PRO A 32 -11.98 -4.89 -3.13
C PRO A 32 -10.78 -4.48 -2.28
N GLU A 33 -10.48 -3.18 -2.27
CA GLU A 33 -9.50 -2.58 -1.35
C GLU A 33 -10.17 -2.05 -0.08
N LEU A 34 -9.40 -1.98 1.02
CA LEU A 34 -9.85 -1.28 2.22
C LEU A 34 -9.71 0.23 2.02
N SER A 35 -10.83 0.94 2.13
CA SER A 35 -10.86 2.39 2.14
C SER A 35 -10.46 2.95 3.52
N TYR A 36 -10.20 4.26 3.58
CA TYR A 36 -10.03 4.99 4.84
C TYR A 36 -11.23 4.77 5.78
N GLN A 37 -12.45 4.88 5.25
CA GLN A 37 -13.69 4.71 6.02
C GLN A 37 -13.85 3.28 6.54
N ASP A 38 -13.45 2.26 5.78
CA ASP A 38 -13.49 0.88 6.23
C ASP A 38 -12.49 0.65 7.37
N MET A 39 -11.26 1.16 7.23
CA MET A 39 -10.24 1.04 8.28
C MET A 39 -10.70 1.74 9.57
N ARG A 40 -11.28 2.95 9.48
CA ARG A 40 -11.88 3.65 10.62
C ARG A 40 -12.92 2.79 11.35
N ARG A 41 -13.85 2.19 10.62
CA ARG A 41 -14.88 1.30 11.21
C ARG A 41 -14.27 0.09 11.89
N ILE A 42 -13.23 -0.51 11.32
CA ILE A 42 -12.51 -1.63 11.93
C ILE A 42 -11.90 -1.21 13.26
N LEU A 43 -11.23 -0.04 13.31
CA LEU A 43 -10.58 0.46 14.51
C LEU A 43 -11.59 0.86 15.60
N GLU A 44 -12.76 1.37 15.22
CA GLU A 44 -13.80 1.81 16.15
C GLU A 44 -14.63 0.65 16.71
N HIS A 45 -14.89 -0.38 15.92
CA HIS A 45 -15.83 -1.45 16.28
C HIS A 45 -15.20 -2.83 16.43
N GLY A 46 -13.93 -2.99 16.05
CA GLY A 46 -13.23 -4.30 16.04
C GLY A 46 -13.73 -5.27 14.97
N ASN A 47 -14.65 -4.84 14.09
CA ASN A 47 -15.26 -5.69 13.09
C ASN A 47 -14.46 -5.64 11.79
N VAL A 48 -13.58 -6.63 11.59
CA VAL A 48 -12.94 -6.86 10.30
C VAL A 48 -14.03 -7.20 9.27
N PRO A 49 -14.07 -6.55 8.09
CA PRO A 49 -15.10 -6.81 7.10
C PRO A 49 -15.05 -8.26 6.60
N HIS A 50 -16.23 -8.77 6.26
CA HIS A 50 -16.40 -10.06 5.59
C HIS A 50 -15.75 -10.04 4.19
N GLU A 51 -15.61 -11.22 3.60
CA GLU A 51 -15.10 -11.38 2.24
C GLU A 51 -15.86 -10.47 1.25
N PRO A 52 -15.15 -9.86 0.29
CA PRO A 52 -13.76 -10.13 -0.10
C PRO A 52 -12.71 -9.15 0.50
N ARG A 53 -13.13 -8.17 1.33
CA ARG A 53 -12.24 -7.13 1.90
C ARG A 53 -11.28 -7.65 2.98
N THR A 54 -11.49 -8.86 3.48
CA THR A 54 -10.58 -9.50 4.43
C THR A 54 -9.17 -9.68 3.85
N SER A 55 -9.04 -9.89 2.54
CA SER A 55 -7.75 -10.04 1.86
C SER A 55 -6.94 -8.74 1.88
N SER A 56 -7.57 -7.60 1.62
CA SER A 56 -6.90 -6.28 1.71
C SER A 56 -6.55 -5.91 3.15
N TYR A 57 -7.35 -6.33 4.14
CA TYR A 57 -6.97 -6.24 5.55
C TYR A 57 -5.69 -7.03 5.85
N HIS A 58 -5.64 -8.31 5.47
CA HIS A 58 -4.45 -9.14 5.66
C HIS A 58 -3.21 -8.59 4.94
N LYS A 59 -3.37 -8.04 3.74
CA LYS A 59 -2.30 -7.33 3.03
C LYS A 59 -1.70 -6.22 3.88
N ILE A 60 -2.55 -5.34 4.46
CA ILE A 60 -2.09 -4.24 5.31
C ILE A 60 -1.44 -4.79 6.61
N MET A 61 -1.99 -5.85 7.21
CA MET A 61 -1.41 -6.46 8.41
C MET A 61 -0.02 -7.05 8.14
N ASN A 62 0.15 -7.74 7.02
CA ASN A 62 1.44 -8.31 6.61
C ASN A 62 2.46 -7.20 6.32
N PHE A 63 2.03 -6.14 5.63
CA PHE A 63 2.87 -4.97 5.37
C PHE A 63 3.29 -4.27 6.67
N ARG A 64 2.36 -4.02 7.59
CA ARG A 64 2.64 -3.50 8.94
C ARG A 64 3.69 -4.33 9.65
N ALA A 65 3.50 -5.64 9.73
CA ALA A 65 4.44 -6.53 10.40
C ALA A 65 5.83 -6.52 9.74
N GLN A 66 5.90 -6.37 8.41
CA GLN A 66 7.17 -6.22 7.69
C GLN A 66 7.85 -4.88 7.99
N ALA A 67 7.10 -3.78 8.07
CA ALA A 67 7.61 -2.47 8.45
C ALA A 67 8.15 -2.46 9.89
N GLU A 68 7.42 -3.07 10.84
CA GLU A 68 7.84 -3.24 12.24
C GLU A 68 9.17 -3.99 12.35
N ARG A 69 9.29 -5.13 11.65
CA ARG A 69 10.55 -5.90 11.61
C ARG A 69 11.72 -5.10 11.07
N SER A 70 11.44 -4.10 10.25
CA SER A 70 12.43 -3.21 9.64
C SER A 70 12.68 -1.94 10.48
N GLY A 71 12.08 -1.83 11.66
CA GLY A 71 12.28 -0.71 12.58
C GLY A 71 11.46 0.55 12.26
N HIS A 72 10.41 0.45 11.43
CA HIS A 72 9.59 1.60 11.06
C HIS A 72 8.35 1.68 11.94
N GLY A 73 8.19 2.80 12.65
CA GLY A 73 7.05 3.03 13.54
C GLY A 73 5.76 3.38 12.80
N TYR A 74 5.86 3.80 11.53
CA TYR A 74 4.74 4.27 10.73
C TYR A 74 4.72 3.61 9.35
N ILE A 75 3.52 3.43 8.83
CA ILE A 75 3.28 2.95 7.47
C ILE A 75 2.30 3.85 6.71
N TRP A 76 2.43 3.87 5.39
CA TRP A 76 1.51 4.53 4.50
C TRP A 76 1.00 3.57 3.42
N VAL A 77 -0.31 3.58 3.19
CA VAL A 77 -1.01 2.79 2.16
C VAL A 77 -2.06 3.71 1.55
N ASP A 78 -1.99 3.98 0.25
CA ASP A 78 -2.83 4.99 -0.41
C ASP A 78 -4.33 4.71 -0.24
N THR A 79 -4.74 3.44 -0.27
CA THR A 79 -6.15 3.04 -0.22
C THR A 79 -6.83 3.40 1.09
N CYS A 80 -6.10 3.35 2.21
CA CYS A 80 -6.67 3.59 3.54
C CYS A 80 -6.09 4.80 4.26
N CYS A 81 -4.97 5.37 3.80
CA CYS A 81 -4.41 6.59 4.38
C CYS A 81 -4.97 7.86 3.74
N ILE A 82 -5.44 7.79 2.48
CA ILE A 82 -6.11 8.90 1.80
C ILE A 82 -7.62 8.70 1.94
N ASP A 83 -8.32 9.72 2.44
CA ASP A 83 -9.77 9.78 2.34
C ASP A 83 -10.21 10.17 0.93
N LYS A 84 -10.34 9.15 0.07
CA LYS A 84 -10.79 9.34 -1.33
C LYS A 84 -12.22 9.89 -1.43
N ALA A 85 -13.00 9.92 -0.34
CA ALA A 85 -14.31 10.57 -0.31
C ALA A 85 -14.22 12.11 -0.16
N SER A 86 -13.08 12.62 0.32
CA SER A 86 -12.78 14.05 0.38
C SER A 86 -12.07 14.45 -0.91
N SER A 87 -12.77 15.14 -1.81
CA SER A 87 -12.19 15.60 -3.08
C SER A 87 -10.96 16.50 -2.88
N ALA A 88 -10.98 17.35 -1.85
CA ALA A 88 -9.85 18.20 -1.49
C ALA A 88 -8.62 17.38 -1.08
N GLU A 89 -8.80 16.39 -0.19
CA GLU A 89 -7.71 15.52 0.26
C GLU A 89 -7.20 14.64 -0.89
N TYR A 90 -8.10 14.09 -1.69
CA TYR A 90 -7.73 13.26 -2.84
C TYR A 90 -6.86 14.02 -3.84
N GLN A 91 -7.24 15.26 -4.15
CA GLN A 91 -6.48 16.09 -5.08
C GLN A 91 -5.12 16.50 -4.50
N GLU A 92 -5.06 16.85 -3.22
CA GLU A 92 -3.79 17.11 -2.53
C GLU A 92 -2.88 15.88 -2.54
N ALA A 93 -3.45 14.71 -2.32
CA ALA A 93 -2.73 13.45 -2.34
C ALA A 93 -2.15 13.13 -3.72
N ILE A 94 -2.91 13.29 -4.80
CA ILE A 94 -2.39 13.12 -6.17
C ILE A 94 -1.17 14.00 -6.41
N ASN A 95 -1.26 15.28 -6.01
CA ASN A 95 -0.17 16.24 -6.21
C ASN A 95 1.06 15.96 -5.34
N SER A 96 0.89 15.26 -4.22
CA SER A 96 1.95 15.03 -3.22
C SER A 96 2.50 13.60 -3.24
N MET A 97 1.81 12.66 -3.88
CA MET A 97 2.12 11.23 -3.78
C MET A 97 3.54 10.90 -4.22
N GLY A 98 4.01 11.50 -5.32
CA GLY A 98 5.38 11.32 -5.80
C GLY A 98 6.43 11.72 -4.75
N GLN A 99 6.19 12.83 -4.05
CA GLN A 99 7.05 13.27 -2.94
C GLN A 99 6.96 12.29 -1.76
N TRP A 100 5.76 11.82 -1.39
CA TRP A 100 5.60 10.83 -0.32
C TRP A 100 6.28 9.49 -0.63
N TYR A 101 6.35 9.08 -1.89
CA TYR A 101 7.17 7.93 -2.27
C TYR A 101 8.67 8.23 -2.14
N ALA A 102 9.11 9.39 -2.63
CA ALA A 102 10.51 9.79 -2.61
C ALA A 102 11.07 10.00 -1.18
N GLU A 103 10.25 10.48 -0.25
CA GLU A 103 10.62 10.74 1.15
C GLU A 103 10.40 9.53 2.08
N SER A 104 9.79 8.45 1.57
CA SER A 104 9.64 7.22 2.35
C SER A 104 11.01 6.61 2.69
N ALA A 105 11.14 6.07 3.90
CA ALA A 105 12.39 5.43 4.32
C ALA A 105 12.60 4.08 3.60
N ILE A 106 11.50 3.41 3.25
CA ILE A 106 11.51 2.17 2.47
C ILE A 106 10.19 2.01 1.71
N CYS A 107 10.27 1.54 0.47
CA CYS A 107 9.11 1.21 -0.36
C CYS A 107 9.01 -0.30 -0.55
N TYR A 108 7.89 -0.87 -0.13
CA TYR A 108 7.57 -2.28 -0.34
C TYR A 108 6.63 -2.44 -1.53
N ALA A 109 7.00 -3.29 -2.49
CA ALA A 109 6.11 -3.68 -3.57
C ALA A 109 5.29 -4.91 -3.17
N TYR A 110 3.97 -4.82 -3.28
CA TYR A 110 3.06 -5.95 -3.13
C TYR A 110 2.63 -6.49 -4.49
N LEU A 111 3.06 -7.72 -4.78
CA LEU A 111 2.82 -8.45 -6.02
C LEU A 111 1.76 -9.52 -5.75
N ASP A 112 0.51 -9.24 -6.09
CA ASP A 112 -0.61 -10.10 -5.73
C ASP A 112 -0.87 -11.26 -6.71
N ASP A 113 -0.30 -11.16 -7.89
CA ASP A 113 -0.30 -12.18 -8.94
C ASP A 113 0.90 -13.13 -8.88
N VAL A 114 1.82 -12.91 -7.93
CA VAL A 114 2.99 -13.75 -7.69
C VAL A 114 2.73 -14.70 -6.52
N ASP A 115 2.41 -15.95 -6.85
CA ASP A 115 2.21 -17.01 -5.86
C ASP A 115 3.49 -17.83 -5.65
N LEU A 116 4.20 -17.53 -4.56
CA LEU A 116 5.45 -18.20 -4.20
C LEU A 116 5.25 -19.68 -3.83
N SER A 117 4.04 -20.12 -3.49
CA SER A 117 3.77 -21.54 -3.15
C SER A 117 3.88 -22.46 -4.37
N LYS A 118 3.81 -21.90 -5.58
CA LYS A 118 4.01 -22.61 -6.85
C LYS A 118 5.48 -22.81 -7.19
N LEU A 119 6.40 -22.17 -6.47
CA LEU A 119 7.83 -22.33 -6.70
C LEU A 119 8.28 -23.71 -6.23
N PRO A 120 9.10 -24.42 -7.02
CA PRO A 120 9.60 -25.72 -6.62
C PRO A 120 10.53 -25.60 -5.42
N ASP A 121 10.47 -26.56 -4.50
CA ASP A 121 11.51 -26.75 -3.50
C ASP A 121 12.79 -27.23 -4.20
N ALA A 122 13.65 -26.27 -4.54
CA ALA A 122 14.81 -26.47 -5.40
C ALA A 122 16.06 -25.79 -4.81
N PRO A 123 17.27 -26.25 -5.18
CA PRO A 123 18.50 -25.58 -4.76
C PRO A 123 18.50 -24.09 -5.12
N PRO A 124 19.20 -23.22 -4.35
CA PRO A 124 19.07 -21.76 -4.45
C PRO A 124 19.15 -21.18 -5.87
N ARG A 125 20.03 -21.71 -6.72
CA ARG A 125 20.16 -21.24 -8.11
C ARG A 125 18.92 -21.55 -8.97
N LYS A 126 18.32 -22.73 -8.80
CA LYS A 126 17.11 -23.11 -9.53
C LYS A 126 15.89 -22.38 -8.98
N PHE A 127 15.82 -22.23 -7.66
CA PHE A 127 14.78 -21.42 -7.01
C PHE A 127 14.80 -19.99 -7.52
N GLN A 128 15.96 -19.34 -7.55
CA GLN A 128 16.10 -17.97 -8.07
C GLN A 128 15.65 -17.87 -9.53
N HIS A 129 16.04 -18.83 -10.38
CA HIS A 129 15.62 -18.83 -11.79
C HIS A 129 14.11 -18.94 -11.96
N GLU A 130 13.44 -19.79 -11.19
CA GLU A 130 11.99 -19.92 -11.22
C GLU A 130 11.30 -18.67 -10.64
N LEU A 131 11.83 -18.10 -9.56
CA LEU A 131 11.34 -16.84 -9.00
C LEU A 131 11.43 -15.71 -10.03
N ASP A 132 12.58 -15.53 -10.68
CA ASP A 132 12.78 -14.50 -11.70
C ASP A 132 11.77 -14.64 -12.84
N LYS A 133 11.49 -15.88 -13.26
CA LYS A 133 10.49 -16.17 -14.29
C LYS A 133 9.08 -15.79 -13.84
N HIS A 134 8.69 -16.12 -12.60
CA HIS A 134 7.39 -15.73 -12.06
C HIS A 134 7.25 -14.21 -11.92
N LEU A 135 8.32 -13.53 -11.49
CA LEU A 135 8.35 -12.07 -11.40
C LEU A 135 8.24 -11.41 -12.77
N GLN A 136 8.96 -11.88 -13.78
CA GLN A 136 8.88 -11.35 -15.15
C GLN A 136 7.50 -11.49 -15.78
N CYS A 137 6.74 -12.52 -15.38
CA CYS A 137 5.36 -12.71 -15.81
C CYS A 137 4.35 -11.87 -15.04
N SER A 138 4.74 -11.21 -13.94
CA SER A 138 3.82 -10.38 -13.17
C SER A 138 3.37 -9.16 -13.97
N GLU A 139 2.10 -8.82 -13.80
CA GLU A 139 1.46 -7.59 -14.30
C GLU A 139 2.20 -6.33 -13.85
N TRP A 140 2.94 -6.41 -12.74
CA TRP A 140 3.80 -5.35 -12.23
C TRP A 140 4.87 -4.88 -13.21
N PHE A 141 5.49 -5.83 -13.93
CA PHE A 141 6.62 -5.57 -14.82
C PHE A 141 6.21 -5.45 -16.30
N THR A 142 4.97 -5.78 -16.64
CA THR A 142 4.49 -5.83 -18.03
C THR A 142 3.67 -4.60 -18.45
N ARG A 143 3.31 -3.71 -17.52
CA ARG A 143 2.65 -2.42 -17.82
C ARG A 143 3.45 -1.24 -17.26
N GLY A 144 3.52 -0.15 -18.02
CA GLY A 144 4.11 1.11 -17.56
C GLY A 144 3.36 1.67 -16.36
N TRP A 145 4.10 2.16 -15.38
CA TRP A 145 3.55 2.94 -14.27
C TRP A 145 3.27 4.36 -14.78
N THR A 146 2.00 4.71 -14.98
CA THR A 146 1.58 6.11 -15.10
C THR A 146 0.89 6.48 -13.79
N LEU A 147 1.46 7.43 -13.04
CA LEU A 147 0.71 8.17 -12.02
C LEU A 147 -0.59 8.66 -12.66
N GLU A 148 -1.74 8.45 -12.01
CA GLU A 148 -3.00 8.97 -12.53
C GLU A 148 -2.88 10.49 -12.72
N GLU A 149 -3.03 10.94 -13.95
CA GLU A 149 -3.14 12.36 -14.25
C GLU A 149 -4.48 12.87 -13.69
N PRO A 150 -4.53 14.06 -13.06
CA PRO A 150 -5.79 14.63 -12.64
C PRO A 150 -6.69 14.81 -13.87
N ASN A 151 -7.90 14.24 -13.80
CA ASN A 151 -8.96 14.51 -14.78
C ASN A 151 -9.33 16.00 -14.72
N THR A 152 -8.65 16.84 -15.48
CA THR A 152 -9.09 18.20 -15.78
C THR A 152 -10.22 18.14 -16.81
N SER A 153 -11.41 17.72 -16.37
CA SER A 153 -12.62 17.70 -17.21
C SER A 153 -13.75 18.60 -16.70
N ASP A 154 -13.60 19.27 -15.54
CA ASP A 154 -14.62 20.19 -15.00
C ASP A 154 -14.06 21.61 -14.76
N MET A 155 -13.50 22.22 -15.81
CA MET A 155 -13.29 23.67 -15.90
C MET A 155 -13.70 24.19 -17.28
N MET A 156 -15.01 24.22 -17.54
CA MET A 156 -15.66 25.16 -18.46
C MET A 156 -17.01 25.59 -17.91
#